data_AF-A0A496VV83-F1
#
_entry.id   AF-A0A496VV83-F1
#
_cell.length_a   1.000
_cell.length_b   1.000
_cell.length_c   1.000
_cell.angle_alpha   90.00
_cell.angle_beta   90.00
_cell.angle_gamma   90.00
#
_symmetry.space_group_name_H-M   'P 1'
#
loop_
_entity.id
_entity.type
_entity.pdbx_description
1 polymer ?
#
loop_
_entity_poly.entity_id
_entity_poly.type
_entity_poly.pdbx_seq_one_letter_code
_entity_poly.pdbx_strand_id
1 'polypeptide(L)'
;MSYHLNATEQFFQLIDSVDTLINFAIKERNFGHTKNYDLFLNLAVVNLVTKFQVLVENGLEEFLYQLQNSDKTYQDLSLNLRLHSLKYLLNQSNVLPNKLEHPQRYNQQVLQKVSDELKSLHKICLNEAKIDQNFRFSTQFPMGKQGVNELIDLYKQINGENIFEKAALDKNKLNEILRRRHDIIHDDVSHQLTEIQVMEYKDFLEEVVKYIDSYLKQFIV
;
A
#
# COMPACT_ATOMS: atom_id res chain seq x y z
N MET A 1 -20.72 -9.62 -1.34
CA MET A 1 -19.71 -10.25 -0.47
C MET A 1 -19.29 -9.20 0.54
N SER A 2 -19.23 -9.50 1.84
CA SER A 2 -18.69 -8.57 2.84
C SER A 2 -17.18 -8.81 2.90
N TYR A 3 -16.40 -7.81 2.51
CA TYR A 3 -14.93 -7.83 2.64
C TYR A 3 -14.53 -7.43 4.07
N HIS A 4 -13.30 -7.74 4.47
CA HIS A 4 -12.82 -7.42 5.82
C HIS A 4 -12.39 -5.96 5.99
N LEU A 5 -11.89 -5.36 4.91
CA LEU A 5 -11.51 -3.97 4.86
C LEU A 5 -12.53 -3.18 4.03
N ASN A 6 -12.92 -2.02 4.53
CA ASN A 6 -13.71 -1.05 3.76
C ASN A 6 -12.96 -0.60 2.50
N ALA A 7 -11.63 -0.50 2.57
CA ALA A 7 -10.80 -0.19 1.40
C ALA A 7 -11.02 -1.18 0.25
N THR A 8 -11.20 -2.47 0.55
CA THR A 8 -11.51 -3.52 -0.44
C THR A 8 -12.85 -3.28 -1.11
N GLU A 9 -13.90 -3.00 -0.33
CA GLU A 9 -15.22 -2.70 -0.88
C GLU A 9 -15.20 -1.46 -1.76
N GLN A 10 -14.51 -0.40 -1.34
CA GLN A 10 -14.35 0.82 -2.12
C GLN A 10 -13.65 0.57 -3.45
N PHE A 11 -12.61 -0.27 -3.49
CA PHE A 11 -11.95 -0.61 -4.75
C PHE A 11 -12.90 -1.25 -5.75
N PHE A 12 -13.71 -2.22 -5.33
CA PHE A 12 -14.69 -2.88 -6.20
C PHE A 12 -15.80 -1.93 -6.65
N GLN A 13 -16.19 -0.94 -5.85
CA GLN A 13 -17.13 0.10 -6.29
C GLN A 13 -16.51 1.06 -7.31
N LEU A 14 -15.21 1.30 -7.20
CA LEU A 14 -14.50 2.30 -7.98
C LEU A 14 -13.94 1.74 -9.30
N ILE A 15 -13.74 0.43 -9.41
CA ILE A 15 -13.10 -0.19 -10.58
C ILE A 15 -13.99 -0.19 -11.83
N ASP A 16 -15.31 -0.02 -11.70
CA ASP A 16 -16.27 0.10 -12.83
C ASP A 16 -15.95 1.27 -13.78
N SER A 17 -15.22 2.28 -13.29
CA SER A 17 -14.71 3.35 -14.15
C SER A 17 -13.70 2.86 -15.21
N VAL A 18 -13.04 1.72 -14.98
CA VAL A 18 -12.17 1.05 -15.97
C VAL A 18 -13.00 0.50 -17.12
N ASP A 19 -14.13 -0.15 -16.84
CA ASP A 19 -15.05 -0.66 -17.88
C ASP A 19 -15.62 0.49 -18.71
N THR A 20 -15.89 1.63 -18.08
CA THR A 20 -16.33 2.84 -18.77
C THR A 20 -15.27 3.33 -19.78
N LEU A 21 -13.99 3.34 -19.40
CA LEU A 21 -12.88 3.75 -20.28
C LEU A 21 -12.66 2.75 -21.42
N ILE A 22 -12.74 1.45 -21.15
CA ILE A 22 -12.68 0.40 -22.18
C ILE A 22 -13.81 0.59 -23.20
N ASN A 23 -15.04 0.83 -22.73
CA ASN A 23 -16.19 1.08 -23.60
C ASN A 23 -16.02 2.32 -24.47
N PHE A 24 -15.40 3.39 -23.95
CA PHE A 24 -15.05 4.55 -24.76
C PHE A 24 -14.00 4.21 -25.83
N ALA A 25 -12.96 3.44 -25.47
CA ALA A 25 -11.96 2.99 -26.44
C ALA A 25 -12.61 2.23 -27.61
N ILE A 26 -13.47 1.24 -27.31
CA ILE A 26 -14.17 0.44 -28.34
C ILE A 26 -14.97 1.33 -29.29
N LYS A 27 -15.69 2.33 -28.76
CA LYS A 27 -16.46 3.28 -29.57
C LYS A 27 -15.55 4.08 -30.49
N GLU A 28 -14.47 4.65 -29.98
CA GLU A 28 -13.52 5.43 -30.77
C GLU A 28 -12.87 4.59 -31.87
N ARG A 29 -12.55 3.32 -31.60
CA ARG A 29 -12.05 2.38 -32.61
C ARG A 29 -13.04 2.19 -33.75
N ASN A 30 -14.33 2.00 -33.43
CA ASN A 30 -15.38 1.82 -34.42
C ASN A 30 -15.61 3.08 -35.29
N PHE A 31 -15.29 4.26 -34.77
CA PHE A 31 -15.31 5.52 -35.53
C PHE A 31 -14.00 5.80 -36.29
N GLY A 32 -12.99 4.92 -36.19
CA GLY A 32 -11.70 5.09 -36.86
C GLY A 32 -10.75 6.07 -36.16
N HIS A 33 -11.02 6.45 -34.91
CA HIS A 33 -10.20 7.38 -34.13
C HIS A 33 -9.12 6.65 -33.32
N THR A 34 -8.12 6.09 -34.00
CA THR A 34 -7.08 5.24 -33.37
C THR A 34 -6.34 5.93 -32.21
N LYS A 35 -6.04 7.23 -32.33
CA LYS A 35 -5.38 7.98 -31.24
C LYS A 35 -6.22 8.06 -29.96
N ASN A 36 -7.53 8.23 -30.09
CA ASN A 36 -8.42 8.29 -28.94
C ASN A 36 -8.63 6.91 -28.35
N TYR A 37 -8.70 5.88 -29.20
CA TYR A 37 -8.70 4.48 -28.76
C TYR A 37 -7.50 4.17 -27.86
N ASP A 38 -6.28 4.46 -28.32
CA ASP A 38 -5.05 4.24 -27.55
C ASP A 38 -5.04 5.06 -26.25
N LEU A 39 -5.46 6.33 -26.33
CA LEU A 39 -5.56 7.21 -25.16
C LEU A 39 -6.49 6.62 -24.08
N PHE A 40 -7.68 6.15 -24.45
CA PHE A 40 -8.63 5.60 -23.48
C PHE A 40 -8.14 4.30 -22.84
N LEU A 41 -7.42 3.44 -23.59
CA LEU A 41 -6.80 2.24 -23.00
C LEU A 41 -5.66 2.58 -22.05
N ASN A 42 -4.81 3.55 -22.42
CA ASN A 42 -3.75 4.04 -21.54
C ASN A 42 -4.33 4.62 -20.25
N LEU A 43 -5.38 5.44 -20.35
CA LEU A 43 -6.09 5.97 -19.20
C LEU A 43 -6.72 4.87 -18.34
N ALA A 44 -7.26 3.81 -18.95
CA ALA A 44 -7.83 2.68 -18.23
C ALA A 44 -6.79 1.97 -17.36
N VAL A 45 -5.59 1.69 -17.89
CA VAL A 45 -4.49 1.08 -17.13
C VAL A 45 -3.98 2.00 -16.03
N VAL A 46 -3.75 3.28 -16.34
CA VAL A 46 -3.28 4.26 -15.33
C VAL A 46 -4.29 4.38 -14.19
N ASN A 47 -5.58 4.47 -14.51
CA ASN A 47 -6.67 4.54 -13.53
C ASN A 47 -6.73 3.27 -12.67
N LEU A 48 -6.65 2.09 -13.30
CA LEU A 48 -6.67 0.79 -12.63
C LEU A 48 -5.52 0.66 -11.62
N VAL A 49 -4.28 0.89 -12.06
CA VAL A 49 -3.10 0.75 -11.20
C VAL A 49 -3.11 1.79 -10.08
N THR A 50 -3.56 3.01 -10.36
CA THR A 50 -3.68 4.07 -9.34
C THR A 50 -4.70 3.68 -8.26
N LYS A 51 -5.87 3.16 -8.64
CA LYS A 51 -6.87 2.67 -7.68
C LYS A 51 -6.36 1.49 -6.86
N PHE A 52 -5.59 0.59 -7.47
CA PHE A 52 -4.96 -0.51 -6.75
C PHE A 52 -3.95 -0.02 -5.71
N GLN A 53 -3.09 0.94 -6.06
CA GLN A 53 -2.14 1.54 -5.13
C GLN A 53 -2.84 2.24 -3.96
N VAL A 54 -3.90 3.01 -4.23
CA VAL A 54 -4.74 3.65 -3.21
C VAL A 54 -5.38 2.62 -2.27
N LEU A 55 -5.85 1.47 -2.80
CA LEU A 55 -6.36 0.38 -1.96
C LEU A 55 -5.26 -0.18 -1.05
N VAL A 56 -4.05 -0.39 -1.54
CA VAL A 56 -2.95 -0.92 -0.72
C VAL A 56 -2.67 0.02 0.45
N GLU A 57 -2.60 1.33 0.19
CA GLU A 57 -2.37 2.35 1.21
C GLU A 57 -3.50 2.38 2.24
N ASN A 58 -4.74 2.57 1.78
CA ASN A 58 -5.91 2.64 2.65
C ASN A 58 -6.14 1.34 3.41
N GLY A 59 -5.88 0.18 2.80
CA GLY A 59 -6.03 -1.12 3.43
C GLY A 59 -5.00 -1.36 4.54
N LEU A 60 -3.75 -0.90 4.36
CA LEU A 60 -2.74 -0.95 5.42
C LEU A 60 -3.02 0.06 6.55
N GLU A 61 -3.56 1.24 6.22
CA GLU A 61 -4.02 2.22 7.23
C GLU A 61 -5.19 1.69 8.05
N GLU A 62 -6.17 1.07 7.39
CA GLU A 62 -7.30 0.44 8.06
C GLU A 62 -6.85 -0.75 8.92
N PHE A 63 -5.96 -1.59 8.41
CA PHE A 63 -5.35 -2.67 9.19
C PHE A 63 -4.64 -2.15 10.45
N LEU A 64 -3.83 -1.09 10.31
CA LEU A 64 -3.18 -0.44 11.43
C LEU A 64 -4.21 0.09 12.45
N TYR A 65 -5.24 0.77 11.97
CA TYR A 65 -6.32 1.28 12.82
C TYR A 65 -7.02 0.15 13.58
N GLN A 66 -7.31 -0.97 12.92
CA GLN A 66 -7.94 -2.13 13.57
C GLN A 66 -7.04 -2.75 14.64
N LEU A 67 -5.73 -2.85 14.41
CA LEU A 67 -4.77 -3.29 15.45
C LEU A 67 -4.79 -2.36 16.68
N GLN A 68 -4.75 -1.04 16.45
CA GLN A 68 -4.71 -0.03 17.52
C GLN A 68 -6.00 0.04 18.36
N ASN A 69 -7.13 -0.37 17.80
CA ASN A 69 -8.44 -0.35 18.47
C ASN A 69 -8.91 -1.76 18.86
N SER A 70 -8.03 -2.77 18.76
CA SER A 70 -8.30 -4.12 19.25
C SER A 70 -7.95 -4.25 20.73
N ASP A 71 -8.35 -5.37 21.35
CA ASP A 71 -7.92 -5.73 22.70
C ASP A 71 -6.56 -6.45 22.75
N LYS A 72 -5.85 -6.52 21.61
CA LYS A 72 -4.55 -7.19 21.50
C LYS A 72 -3.46 -6.45 22.25
N THR A 73 -2.45 -7.20 22.69
CA THR A 73 -1.21 -6.68 23.27
C THR A 73 -0.06 -6.82 22.28
N TYR A 74 1.09 -6.22 22.58
CA TYR A 74 2.28 -6.40 21.75
C TYR A 74 2.79 -7.85 21.73
N GLN A 75 2.36 -8.72 22.64
CA GLN A 75 2.65 -10.16 22.56
C GLN A 75 1.96 -10.83 21.37
N ASP A 76 0.80 -10.33 20.96
CA ASP A 76 0.01 -10.89 19.84
C ASP A 76 0.58 -10.50 18.47
N LEU A 77 1.48 -9.51 18.42
CA LEU A 77 2.15 -9.09 17.20
C LEU A 77 3.41 -9.92 16.95
N SER A 78 3.70 -10.17 15.67
CA SER A 78 4.98 -10.76 15.28
C SER A 78 6.14 -9.87 15.74
N LEU A 79 7.26 -10.50 16.13
CA LEU A 79 8.47 -9.77 16.49
C LEU A 79 8.92 -8.85 15.34
N ASN A 80 8.77 -9.32 14.10
CA ASN A 80 9.14 -8.56 12.91
C ASN A 80 8.35 -7.24 12.80
N LEU A 81 7.04 -7.28 13.01
CA LEU A 81 6.19 -6.10 12.93
C LEU A 81 6.50 -5.09 14.04
N ARG A 82 6.79 -5.56 15.26
CA ARG A 82 7.23 -4.71 16.37
C ARG A 82 8.55 -4.01 16.05
N LEU A 83 9.53 -4.75 15.52
CA LEU A 83 10.84 -4.19 15.14
C LEU A 83 10.74 -3.22 13.97
N HIS A 84 9.89 -3.51 12.97
CA HIS A 84 9.62 -2.60 11.87
C HIS A 84 8.95 -1.32 12.35
N SER A 85 8.01 -1.40 13.30
CA SER A 85 7.40 -0.23 13.90
C SER A 85 8.43 0.64 14.64
N LEU A 86 9.28 0.03 15.47
CA LEU A 86 10.37 0.74 16.14
C LEU A 86 11.32 1.42 15.14
N LYS A 87 11.75 0.70 14.10
CA LYS A 87 12.59 1.26 13.04
C LYS A 87 11.91 2.43 12.34
N TYR A 88 10.62 2.30 12.02
CA TYR A 88 9.82 3.34 11.38
C TYR A 88 9.77 4.61 12.24
N LEU A 89 9.42 4.47 13.52
CA LEU A 89 9.32 5.58 14.47
C LEU A 89 10.68 6.25 14.71
N LEU A 90 11.75 5.48 14.88
CA LEU A 90 13.11 6.01 15.04
C LEU A 90 13.57 6.81 13.81
N ASN A 91 13.23 6.35 12.59
CA ASN A 91 13.55 7.07 11.36
C ASN A 91 12.74 8.36 11.20
N GLN A 92 11.55 8.45 11.80
CA GLN A 92 10.71 9.66 11.78
C GLN A 92 10.98 10.59 12.96
N SER A 93 11.72 10.12 13.98
CA SER A 93 12.09 10.93 15.13
C SER A 93 12.93 12.13 14.71
N ASN A 94 12.42 13.32 14.98
CA ASN A 94 13.12 14.58 14.81
C ASN A 94 13.36 15.29 16.15
N VAL A 95 13.12 14.60 17.27
CA VAL A 95 13.20 15.23 18.60
C VAL A 95 14.64 15.58 18.95
N LEU A 96 15.61 14.80 18.46
CA LEU A 96 17.02 15.14 18.49
C LEU A 96 17.57 15.23 17.06
N PRO A 97 18.15 16.37 16.66
CA PRO A 97 18.84 16.47 15.39
C PRO A 97 20.10 15.59 15.40
N ASN A 98 20.52 15.14 14.21
CA ASN A 98 21.75 14.36 14.01
C ASN A 98 23.02 15.07 14.53
N LYS A 99 22.97 16.40 14.72
CA LYS A 99 24.01 17.21 15.33
C LYS A 99 23.38 18.19 16.32
N LEU A 100 23.97 18.30 17.51
CA LEU A 100 23.52 19.24 18.53
C LEU A 100 24.02 20.66 18.21
N GLU A 101 23.35 21.33 17.26
CA GLU A 101 23.62 22.71 16.83
C GLU A 101 22.69 23.72 17.53
N HIS A 102 23.09 24.98 17.68
CA HIS A 102 22.32 26.03 18.37
C HIS A 102 21.90 25.72 19.83
N PRO A 103 22.85 25.71 20.79
CA PRO A 103 22.60 25.35 22.20
C PRO A 103 21.45 26.10 22.86
N GLN A 104 21.20 27.35 22.43
CA GLN A 104 20.11 28.21 22.89
C GLN A 104 18.71 27.56 22.76
N ARG A 105 18.54 26.62 21.83
CA ARG A 105 17.26 25.93 21.58
C ARG A 105 17.04 24.74 22.52
N TYR A 106 18.06 24.31 23.26
CA TYR A 106 17.95 23.20 24.20
C TYR A 106 17.44 23.69 25.54
N ASN A 107 16.31 23.15 25.96
CA ASN A 107 15.69 23.46 27.22
C ASN A 107 15.04 22.19 27.80
N GLN A 108 14.55 22.29 29.04
CA GLN A 108 13.86 21.20 29.73
C GLN A 108 12.68 20.63 28.93
N GLN A 109 11.99 21.43 28.12
CA GLN A 109 10.88 20.95 27.29
C GLN A 109 11.36 20.03 26.16
N VAL A 110 12.52 20.32 25.54
CA VAL A 110 13.12 19.42 24.55
C VAL A 110 13.51 18.09 25.20
N LEU A 111 14.13 18.13 26.37
CA LEU A 111 14.48 16.91 27.12
C LEU A 111 13.24 16.09 27.50
N GLN A 112 12.15 16.75 27.90
CA GLN A 112 10.89 16.09 28.20
C GLN A 112 10.32 15.38 26.97
N LYS A 113 10.34 16.03 25.79
CA LYS A 113 9.90 15.39 24.53
C LYS A 113 10.72 14.13 24.21
N VAL A 114 12.04 14.15 24.42
CA VAL A 114 12.89 12.96 24.25
C VAL A 114 12.45 11.85 25.21
N SER A 115 12.24 12.19 26.47
CA SER A 115 11.79 11.23 27.48
C SER A 115 10.44 10.59 27.11
N ASP A 116 9.49 11.40 26.66
CA ASP A 116 8.16 10.93 26.27
C ASP A 116 8.20 10.04 25.02
N GLU A 117 9.04 10.37 24.05
CA GLU A 117 9.26 9.54 22.86
C GLU A 117 9.92 8.19 23.22
N LEU A 118 10.96 8.20 24.06
CA LEU A 118 11.60 6.97 24.52
C LEU A 118 10.65 6.07 25.31
N LYS A 119 9.76 6.65 26.13
CA LYS A 119 8.70 5.89 26.83
C LYS A 119 7.72 5.27 25.84
N SER A 120 7.32 6.02 24.81
CA SER A 120 6.43 5.54 23.75
C SER A 120 7.05 4.35 23.00
N LEU A 121 8.32 4.48 22.60
CA LEU A 121 9.08 3.40 21.96
C LEU A 121 9.24 2.19 22.90
N HIS A 122 9.57 2.42 24.17
CA HIS A 122 9.72 1.36 25.15
C HIS A 122 8.43 0.56 25.34
N LYS A 123 7.26 1.19 25.24
CA LYS A 123 5.96 0.50 25.34
C LYS A 123 5.81 -0.62 24.31
N ILE A 124 6.31 -0.44 23.08
CA ILE A 124 6.27 -1.46 22.02
C ILE A 124 7.12 -2.70 22.39
N CYS A 125 8.11 -2.54 23.27
CA CYS A 125 8.95 -3.62 23.77
C CYS A 125 8.28 -4.43 24.90
N LEU A 126 7.20 -3.94 25.50
CA LEU A 126 6.51 -4.59 26.62
C LEU A 126 5.41 -5.52 26.10
N ASN A 127 5.51 -6.82 26.39
CA ASN A 127 4.60 -7.84 25.84
C ASN A 127 3.15 -7.62 26.28
N GLU A 128 2.92 -7.25 27.53
CA GLU A 128 1.59 -7.12 28.14
C GLU A 128 0.92 -5.78 27.85
N ALA A 129 1.65 -4.82 27.27
CA ALA A 129 1.10 -3.52 26.95
C ALA A 129 0.10 -3.64 25.78
N LYS A 130 -1.07 -3.01 25.93
CA LYS A 130 -2.03 -2.87 24.83
C LYS A 130 -1.42 -2.06 23.68
N ILE A 131 -1.72 -2.50 22.46
CA ILE A 131 -1.42 -1.74 21.25
C ILE A 131 -2.20 -0.43 21.32
N ASP A 132 -1.56 0.68 20.96
CA ASP A 132 -2.17 2.01 21.00
C ASP A 132 -1.80 2.84 19.77
N GLN A 133 -2.23 4.10 19.76
CA GLN A 133 -2.00 5.02 18.65
C GLN A 133 -0.52 5.35 18.38
N ASN A 134 0.40 4.98 19.28
CA ASN A 134 1.83 5.18 19.08
C ASN A 134 2.46 4.08 18.21
N PHE A 135 1.85 2.90 18.16
CA PHE A 135 2.27 1.85 17.23
C PHE A 135 2.03 2.31 15.80
N ARG A 136 3.07 2.46 14.99
CA ARG A 136 2.97 2.89 13.58
C ARG A 136 3.95 2.11 12.70
N PHE A 137 3.58 1.84 11.46
CA PHE A 137 4.47 1.29 10.44
C PHE A 137 4.17 1.95 9.09
N SER A 138 4.96 1.66 8.05
CA SER A 138 4.81 2.32 6.76
C SER A 138 3.55 1.83 6.04
N THR A 139 2.59 2.70 5.74
CA THR A 139 1.39 2.33 4.98
C THR A 139 1.44 2.84 3.53
N GLN A 140 2.35 3.76 3.24
CA GLN A 140 2.38 4.49 1.97
C GLN A 140 3.12 3.72 0.89
N PHE A 141 2.52 3.66 -0.31
CA PHE A 141 3.17 3.15 -1.49
C PHE A 141 4.21 4.17 -1.97
N PRO A 142 5.48 3.80 -2.12
CA PRO A 142 6.52 4.76 -2.46
C PRO A 142 6.28 5.41 -3.83
N MET A 143 6.10 6.73 -3.83
CA MET A 143 5.95 7.55 -5.03
C MET A 143 7.13 7.36 -6.00
N GLY A 144 6.82 7.07 -7.27
CA GLY A 144 7.82 6.93 -8.33
C GLY A 144 8.58 5.60 -8.36
N LYS A 145 8.42 4.74 -7.33
CA LYS A 145 8.94 3.37 -7.37
C LYS A 145 7.91 2.42 -7.99
N GLN A 146 8.41 1.40 -8.67
CA GLN A 146 7.64 0.64 -9.64
C GLN A 146 7.86 -0.85 -9.51
N GLY A 147 6.75 -1.55 -9.35
CA GLY A 147 6.72 -2.99 -9.46
C GLY A 147 6.28 -3.67 -8.19
N VAL A 148 6.40 -4.99 -8.24
CA VAL A 148 5.89 -5.89 -7.21
C VAL A 148 6.76 -5.89 -5.95
N ASN A 149 8.02 -5.47 -6.04
CA ASN A 149 8.95 -5.53 -4.91
C ASN A 149 8.58 -4.52 -3.83
N GLU A 150 8.15 -3.32 -4.21
CA GLU A 150 7.66 -2.29 -3.30
C GLU A 150 6.43 -2.76 -2.54
N LEU A 151 5.52 -3.43 -3.25
CA LEU A 151 4.35 -4.06 -2.66
C LEU A 151 4.78 -5.15 -1.67
N ILE A 152 5.69 -6.04 -2.09
CA ILE A 152 6.22 -7.10 -1.22
C ILE A 152 6.84 -6.51 0.04
N ASP A 153 7.69 -5.49 -0.07
CA ASP A 153 8.37 -4.87 1.06
C ASP A 153 7.37 -4.24 2.05
N LEU A 154 6.28 -3.63 1.55
CA LEU A 154 5.20 -3.12 2.38
C LEU A 154 4.44 -4.19 3.15
N TYR A 155 4.31 -5.40 2.65
CA TYR A 155 3.67 -6.45 3.45
C TYR A 155 4.66 -7.29 4.26
N LYS A 156 5.93 -7.30 3.85
CA LYS A 156 7.01 -8.01 4.54
C LYS A 156 7.24 -7.49 5.96
N GLN A 157 6.93 -6.23 6.24
CA GLN A 157 6.95 -5.70 7.62
C GLN A 157 5.99 -6.43 8.57
N ILE A 158 4.91 -7.06 8.09
CA ILE A 158 3.90 -7.73 8.94
C ILE A 158 4.41 -9.06 9.49
N ASN A 159 4.94 -9.95 8.64
CA ASN A 159 5.38 -11.28 9.07
C ASN A 159 6.78 -11.68 8.57
N GLY A 160 7.52 -10.77 7.94
CA GLY A 160 8.88 -11.03 7.44
C GLY A 160 8.93 -11.80 6.12
N GLU A 161 7.80 -12.30 5.64
CA GLU A 161 7.67 -13.14 4.46
C GLU A 161 7.14 -12.36 3.25
N ASN A 162 7.43 -12.87 2.05
CA ASN A 162 6.82 -12.38 0.82
C ASN A 162 5.38 -12.89 0.76
N ILE A 163 4.41 -11.98 0.80
CA ILE A 163 2.99 -12.35 0.81
C ILE A 163 2.56 -13.15 -0.42
N PHE A 164 3.27 -13.05 -1.54
CA PHE A 164 2.94 -13.76 -2.76
C PHE A 164 3.71 -15.08 -2.93
N GLU A 165 4.59 -15.47 -2.00
CA GLU A 165 5.41 -16.67 -2.13
C GLU A 165 4.61 -17.96 -2.21
N LYS A 166 3.52 -18.05 -1.45
CA LYS A 166 2.60 -19.20 -1.45
C LYS A 166 1.29 -18.90 -2.17
N ALA A 167 1.16 -17.71 -2.77
CA ALA A 167 -0.04 -17.34 -3.51
C ALA A 167 -0.07 -18.03 -4.88
N ALA A 168 -1.23 -18.51 -5.29
CA ALA A 168 -1.47 -18.96 -6.66
C ALA A 168 -1.67 -17.75 -7.60
N LEU A 169 -0.78 -16.75 -7.51
CA LEU A 169 -0.83 -15.50 -8.27
C LEU A 169 0.44 -15.36 -9.12
N ASP A 170 0.28 -14.90 -10.35
CA ASP A 170 1.40 -14.64 -11.25
C ASP A 170 2.11 -13.32 -10.89
N LYS A 171 3.23 -13.43 -10.18
CA LYS A 171 4.06 -12.28 -9.79
C LYS A 171 4.60 -11.50 -10.98
N ASN A 172 4.88 -12.17 -12.10
CA ASN A 172 5.39 -11.51 -13.29
C ASN A 172 4.29 -10.65 -13.92
N LYS A 173 3.06 -11.19 -13.99
CA LYS A 173 1.89 -10.43 -14.44
C LYS A 173 1.60 -9.24 -13.53
N LEU A 174 1.66 -9.41 -12.20
CA LEU A 174 1.51 -8.29 -11.26
C LEU A 174 2.58 -7.21 -11.49
N ASN A 175 3.83 -7.61 -11.61
CA ASN A 175 4.93 -6.69 -11.85
C ASN A 175 4.80 -5.97 -13.19
N GLU A 176 4.37 -6.68 -14.24
CA GLU A 176 4.07 -6.10 -15.55
C GLU A 176 2.99 -5.02 -15.46
N ILE A 177 1.85 -5.32 -14.82
CA ILE A 177 0.73 -4.38 -14.67
C ILE A 177 1.18 -3.10 -13.94
N LEU A 178 1.91 -3.26 -12.82
CA LEU A 178 2.39 -2.13 -12.03
C LEU A 178 3.40 -1.26 -12.80
N ARG A 179 4.28 -1.88 -13.60
CA ARG A 179 5.23 -1.15 -14.47
C ARG A 179 4.54 -0.46 -15.63
N ARG A 180 3.48 -1.06 -16.19
CA ARG A 180 2.77 -0.51 -17.34
C ARG A 180 2.27 0.92 -17.11
N ARG A 181 1.82 1.24 -15.89
CA ARG A 181 1.46 2.63 -15.52
C ARG A 181 2.64 3.59 -15.72
N HIS A 182 3.84 3.20 -15.31
CA HIS A 182 5.02 4.04 -15.47
C HIS A 182 5.36 4.22 -16.94
N ASP A 183 5.42 3.12 -17.70
CA ASP A 183 5.74 3.16 -19.13
C ASP A 183 4.76 4.06 -19.91
N ILE A 184 3.47 4.07 -19.53
CA ILE A 184 2.43 4.94 -20.10
C ILE A 184 2.68 6.41 -19.74
N ILE A 185 2.98 6.71 -18.48
CA ILE A 185 3.18 8.09 -18.01
C ILE A 185 4.42 8.74 -18.63
N HIS A 186 5.48 7.94 -18.85
CA HIS A 186 6.75 8.43 -19.38
C HIS A 186 6.86 8.34 -20.91
N ASP A 187 5.84 7.81 -21.59
CA ASP A 187 5.80 7.63 -23.05
C ASP A 187 7.00 6.82 -23.59
N ASP A 188 7.54 5.94 -22.76
CA ASP A 188 8.83 5.27 -23.01
C ASP A 188 8.73 4.15 -24.07
N VAL A 189 7.51 3.70 -24.44
CA VAL A 189 7.29 2.58 -25.39
C VAL A 189 5.96 2.76 -26.14
N SER A 190 5.84 2.28 -27.37
CA SER A 190 4.54 2.10 -28.04
C SER A 190 3.66 1.11 -27.24
N HIS A 191 2.61 1.62 -26.59
CA HIS A 191 1.66 0.79 -25.84
C HIS A 191 0.62 0.19 -26.78
N GLN A 192 0.96 -0.88 -27.48
CA GLN A 192 -0.06 -1.70 -28.15
C GLN A 192 -0.87 -2.45 -27.08
N LEU A 193 -1.84 -1.76 -26.49
CA LEU A 193 -2.84 -2.33 -25.59
C LEU A 193 -4.09 -2.68 -26.38
N THR A 194 -4.75 -3.73 -25.93
CA THR A 194 -6.08 -4.13 -26.39
C THR A 194 -7.05 -4.10 -25.24
N GLU A 195 -8.34 -3.99 -25.56
CA GLU A 195 -9.42 -4.02 -24.57
C GLU A 195 -9.37 -5.30 -23.74
N ILE A 196 -9.07 -6.43 -24.40
CA ILE A 196 -8.94 -7.75 -23.78
C ILE A 196 -7.81 -7.73 -22.73
N GLN A 197 -6.64 -7.19 -23.08
CA GLN A 197 -5.53 -7.11 -22.12
C GLN A 197 -5.87 -6.24 -20.91
N VAL A 198 -6.54 -5.10 -21.11
CA VAL A 198 -6.94 -4.24 -19.98
C VAL A 198 -7.97 -4.94 -19.08
N MET A 199 -8.91 -5.69 -19.66
CA MET A 199 -9.84 -6.54 -18.90
C MET A 199 -9.09 -7.63 -18.11
N GLU A 200 -8.14 -8.32 -18.74
CA GLU A 200 -7.34 -9.35 -18.08
C GLU A 200 -6.47 -8.79 -16.94
N TYR A 201 -6.05 -7.52 -17.03
CA TYR A 201 -5.36 -6.83 -15.94
C TYR A 201 -6.31 -6.49 -14.80
N LYS A 202 -7.51 -6.02 -15.12
CA LYS A 202 -8.56 -5.71 -14.15
C LYS A 202 -8.90 -6.97 -13.34
N ASP A 203 -9.29 -8.05 -14.02
CA ASP A 203 -9.67 -9.32 -13.39
C ASP A 203 -8.55 -9.87 -12.50
N PHE A 204 -7.31 -9.81 -12.99
CA PHE A 204 -6.16 -10.25 -12.21
C PHE A 204 -5.94 -9.41 -10.95
N LEU A 205 -6.05 -8.07 -11.04
CA LEU A 205 -5.90 -7.22 -9.85
C LEU A 205 -7.05 -7.41 -8.86
N GLU A 206 -8.26 -7.72 -9.30
CA GLU A 206 -9.35 -8.09 -8.40
C GLU A 206 -9.03 -9.35 -7.57
N GLU A 207 -8.38 -10.35 -8.16
CA GLU A 207 -7.89 -11.54 -7.45
C GLU A 207 -6.80 -11.19 -6.44
N VAL A 208 -5.84 -10.35 -6.84
CA VAL A 208 -4.77 -9.85 -5.95
C VAL A 208 -5.36 -9.09 -4.76
N VAL A 209 -6.37 -8.25 -4.98
CA VAL A 209 -7.04 -7.49 -3.93
C VAL A 209 -7.75 -8.41 -2.93
N LYS A 210 -8.51 -9.40 -3.41
CA LYS A 210 -9.15 -10.41 -2.54
C LYS A 210 -8.13 -11.18 -1.72
N TYR A 211 -6.98 -11.50 -2.32
CA TYR A 211 -5.88 -12.16 -1.62
C TYR A 211 -5.30 -11.28 -0.51
N ILE A 212 -5.04 -10.00 -0.78
CA ILE A 212 -4.53 -9.04 0.21
C ILE A 212 -5.50 -8.89 1.39
N ASP A 213 -6.80 -8.71 1.12
CA ASP A 213 -7.84 -8.60 2.16
C ASP A 213 -7.83 -9.84 3.07
N SER A 214 -7.79 -11.03 2.45
CA SER A 214 -7.75 -12.31 3.15
C SER A 214 -6.46 -12.51 3.95
N TYR A 215 -5.32 -12.05 3.43
CA TYR A 215 -4.03 -12.10 4.13
C TYR A 215 -4.04 -11.23 5.38
N LEU A 216 -4.47 -9.97 5.27
CA LEU A 216 -4.49 -9.04 6.39
C LEU A 216 -5.44 -9.48 7.50
N LYS A 217 -6.60 -10.06 7.14
CA LYS A 217 -7.56 -10.62 8.09
C LYS A 217 -6.92 -11.60 9.08
N GLN A 218 -5.94 -12.40 8.65
CA GLN A 218 -5.30 -13.43 9.48
C GLN A 218 -4.58 -12.86 10.72
N PHE A 219 -4.25 -11.56 10.71
CA PHE A 219 -3.55 -10.90 11.80
C PHE A 219 -4.47 -10.03 12.67
N ILE A 220 -5.72 -9.81 12.25
CA ILE A 220 -6.70 -8.99 12.98
C ILE A 220 -7.55 -9.85 13.91
N VAL A 221 -8.02 -11.01 13.42
CA VAL A 221 -8.76 -12.02 14.20
C VAL A 221 -7.84 -12.63 15.26
#